data_AF-A0AAE1TQN1-F1
#
_entry.id   AF-A0AAE1TQN1-F1
#
_cell.length_a   1.000
_cell.length_b   1.000
_cell.length_c   1.000
_cell.angle_alpha   90.00
_cell.angle_beta   90.00
_cell.angle_gamma   90.00
#
_symmetry.space_group_name_H-M   'P 1'
#
loop_
_entity.id
_entity.type
_entity.pdbx_description
1 polymer ?
#
loop_
_entity_poly.entity_id
_entity_poly.type
_entity_poly.pdbx_seq_one_letter_code
_entity_poly.pdbx_strand_id
1 'polypeptide(L)'
;MAAAAMRSFSVVGSGIHRFLGLTGRCLDLECITSIRRCSNTSYTTYNDRDPAPLFFEDEVQVVLQRVTGMDIDRIFRRRQQEKKSTPPKYQFLTNEEVDEYMSEARVKAESLLQMPPVLKERQPINNILETNTSLQAHHTDKYVFADITFGVSDRNRTILVRETDGTLRSAWWEERDRINQTYNPRPGRNVVMPKLFNDENLKSALARQEYEFVLDRVCAQCEPDSSVYQRVCVCVYDALDTHHHHNTLYSTRHYGPMCFYLAWNKRIDSLLVSLIQEEKINTASDIVYLYQLIHKDCKSAKLNIEHTQHVEFIKGYIEEDCLQRAQVQLALQCYQDLQHQRQQHQHNVTNAHGL
;
A
#
# COMPACT_ATOMS: atom_id res chain seq x y z
N MET A 1 -7.71 -75.08 29.19
CA MET A 1 -6.44 -74.34 29.33
C MET A 1 -6.77 -72.87 29.52
N ALA A 2 -6.22 -72.31 30.60
CA ALA A 2 -6.25 -70.94 31.13
C ALA A 2 -6.85 -69.85 30.21
N ALA A 3 -7.93 -69.17 30.60
CA ALA A 3 -8.03 -68.05 31.59
C ALA A 3 -7.64 -66.69 30.96
N ALA A 4 -8.63 -65.84 30.70
CA ALA A 4 -8.88 -64.55 31.39
C ALA A 4 -8.12 -63.37 30.71
N ALA A 5 -8.68 -62.18 30.48
CA ALA A 5 -9.61 -61.44 31.32
C ALA A 5 -10.45 -60.37 30.57
N MET A 6 -11.67 -60.20 31.08
CA MET A 6 -12.46 -58.96 31.30
C MET A 6 -12.79 -58.04 30.11
N ARG A 7 -14.04 -57.96 29.59
CA ARG A 7 -15.32 -57.45 30.15
C ARG A 7 -15.23 -55.98 30.60
N SER A 8 -15.67 -55.02 29.77
CA SER A 8 -17.06 -54.55 29.54
C SER A 8 -17.57 -53.59 30.63
N PHE A 9 -18.12 -52.43 30.26
CA PHE A 9 -19.44 -51.98 30.70
C PHE A 9 -19.90 -50.71 29.95
N SER A 10 -21.09 -50.83 29.35
CA SER A 10 -22.08 -49.77 29.07
C SER A 10 -22.61 -49.19 30.41
N VAL A 11 -23.33 -48.07 30.56
CA VAL A 11 -24.58 -47.57 29.96
C VAL A 11 -24.77 -46.13 30.52
N VAL A 12 -25.39 -45.20 29.79
CA VAL A 12 -26.59 -44.36 30.14
C VAL A 12 -26.19 -42.93 29.74
N GLY A 13 -26.91 -42.08 29.02
CA GLY A 13 -28.28 -42.01 28.53
C GLY A 13 -28.64 -40.52 28.41
N SER A 14 -29.56 -40.19 27.49
CA SER A 14 -30.26 -38.90 27.32
C SER A 14 -29.52 -37.76 26.59
N GLY A 15 -30.20 -37.16 25.60
CA GLY A 15 -29.83 -35.84 25.08
C GLY A 15 -30.14 -35.61 23.61
N ILE A 16 -31.39 -35.25 23.33
CA ILE A 16 -31.91 -34.80 22.04
C ILE A 16 -31.11 -33.59 21.50
N HIS A 17 -30.71 -33.59 20.22
CA HIS A 17 -31.07 -32.56 19.23
C HIS A 17 -30.38 -32.82 17.88
N ARG A 18 -31.19 -33.03 16.84
CA ARG A 18 -30.79 -32.86 15.44
C ARG A 18 -30.35 -31.40 15.25
N PHE A 19 -29.11 -31.18 14.82
CA PHE A 19 -28.70 -29.92 14.21
C PHE A 19 -28.40 -30.15 12.73
N LEU A 20 -29.24 -29.56 11.89
CA LEU A 20 -29.01 -29.42 10.46
C LEU A 20 -27.70 -28.64 10.24
N GLY A 21 -26.77 -29.25 9.50
CA GLY A 21 -25.58 -28.58 9.02
C GLY A 21 -25.94 -27.56 7.95
N LEU A 22 -26.11 -26.31 8.36
CA LEU A 22 -26.02 -25.13 7.50
C LEU A 22 -24.75 -24.38 7.92
N THR A 23 -23.61 -24.73 7.32
CA THR A 23 -22.43 -23.85 7.36
C THR A 23 -22.62 -22.75 6.33
N GLY A 24 -23.48 -21.79 6.66
CA GLY A 24 -23.48 -20.48 6.02
C GLY A 24 -22.21 -19.75 6.44
N ARG A 25 -21.31 -19.49 5.50
CA ARG A 25 -20.21 -18.54 5.70
C ARG A 25 -20.85 -17.17 5.94
N CYS A 26 -20.86 -16.69 7.18
CA CYS A 26 -21.04 -15.27 7.44
C CYS A 26 -19.85 -14.55 6.81
N LEU A 27 -20.06 -13.96 5.63
CA LEU A 27 -19.26 -12.83 5.20
C LEU A 27 -19.67 -11.67 6.11
N ASP A 28 -18.73 -11.19 6.93
CA ASP A 28 -18.96 -10.10 7.85
C ASP A 28 -19.60 -8.91 7.13
N LEU A 29 -20.77 -8.48 7.60
CA LEU A 29 -21.55 -7.39 6.99
C LEU A 29 -20.76 -6.06 6.91
N GLU A 30 -19.74 -5.88 7.75
CA GLU A 30 -18.86 -4.70 7.76
C GLU A 30 -17.93 -4.64 6.54
N CYS A 31 -17.56 -5.80 5.97
CA CYS A 31 -16.79 -5.87 4.74
C CYS A 31 -17.58 -5.28 3.57
N ILE A 32 -18.91 -5.46 3.55
CA ILE A 32 -19.79 -5.06 2.44
C ILE A 32 -20.00 -3.53 2.38
N THR A 33 -19.98 -2.83 3.52
CA THR A 33 -20.23 -1.39 3.58
C THR A 33 -19.04 -0.53 3.14
N SER A 34 -17.81 -0.93 3.45
CA SER A 34 -16.59 -0.24 2.95
C SER A 34 -16.38 -0.47 1.45
N ILE A 35 -16.76 -1.65 0.98
CA ILE A 35 -16.64 -2.10 -0.42
C ILE A 35 -17.60 -1.40 -1.40
N ARG A 36 -18.67 -0.73 -0.92
CA ARG A 36 -19.58 0.05 -1.80
C ARG A 36 -18.90 1.25 -2.46
N ARG A 37 -17.77 1.74 -1.92
CA ARG A 37 -16.99 2.80 -2.58
C ARG A 37 -16.26 2.33 -3.83
N CYS A 38 -15.93 1.04 -3.94
CA CYS A 38 -15.19 0.43 -5.06
C CYS A 38 -15.83 0.56 -6.44
N SER A 39 -17.13 0.94 -6.53
CA SER A 39 -17.94 0.62 -7.70
C SER A 39 -18.59 1.80 -8.43
N ASN A 40 -18.61 3.03 -7.87
CA ASN A 40 -19.40 4.12 -8.50
C ASN A 40 -18.91 5.58 -8.28
N THR A 41 -17.72 5.81 -7.71
CA THR A 41 -17.20 7.18 -7.53
C THR A 41 -16.10 7.45 -8.54
N SER A 42 -16.15 8.58 -9.25
CA SER A 42 -15.02 9.10 -10.02
C SER A 42 -13.82 9.25 -9.09
N TYR A 43 -12.86 8.34 -9.18
CA TYR A 43 -11.65 8.35 -8.37
C TYR A 43 -10.68 9.41 -8.87
N THR A 44 -11.03 10.69 -8.73
CA THR A 44 -10.03 11.75 -8.75
C THR A 44 -9.30 11.66 -7.41
N THR A 45 -8.32 10.76 -7.36
CA THR A 45 -7.51 10.39 -6.18
C THR A 45 -6.76 11.59 -5.61
N TYR A 46 -6.39 12.51 -6.50
CA TYR A 46 -5.80 13.79 -6.23
C TYR A 46 -6.68 14.83 -6.95
N ASN A 47 -7.00 15.94 -6.28
CA ASN A 47 -7.72 17.07 -6.87
C ASN A 47 -7.03 17.57 -8.17
N ASP A 48 -7.51 18.65 -8.79
CA ASP A 48 -6.83 19.25 -9.95
C ASP A 48 -5.34 19.57 -9.73
N ARG A 49 -4.89 19.67 -8.46
CA ARG A 49 -3.50 19.85 -8.04
C ARG A 49 -2.67 18.57 -8.23
N ASP A 50 -1.55 18.71 -8.95
CA ASP A 50 -0.58 17.62 -9.13
C ASP A 50 0.13 17.28 -7.81
N PRO A 51 0.09 16.02 -7.34
CA PRO A 51 0.81 15.58 -6.15
C PRO A 51 2.32 15.42 -6.38
N ALA A 52 2.78 15.25 -7.63
CA ALA A 52 4.16 14.89 -7.91
C ALA A 52 5.20 15.88 -7.35
N PRO A 53 5.05 17.21 -7.51
CA PRO A 53 6.05 18.16 -7.00
C PRO A 53 6.23 18.09 -5.48
N LEU A 54 5.15 17.87 -4.74
CA LEU A 54 5.20 17.72 -3.28
C LEU A 54 5.75 16.35 -2.88
N PHE A 55 5.40 15.30 -3.61
CA PHE A 55 5.91 13.97 -3.31
C PHE A 55 7.43 13.90 -3.50
N PHE A 56 7.98 14.54 -4.53
CA PHE A 56 9.42 14.53 -4.82
C PHE A 56 10.23 15.59 -4.05
N GLU A 57 9.60 16.39 -3.20
CA GLU A 57 10.30 17.36 -2.36
C GLU A 57 11.21 16.63 -1.34
N ASP A 58 12.46 17.09 -1.20
CA ASP A 58 13.47 16.41 -0.38
C ASP A 58 13.02 16.29 1.09
N GLU A 59 12.40 17.35 1.63
CA GLU A 59 11.88 17.35 2.99
C GLU A 59 10.80 16.27 3.19
N VAL A 60 9.87 16.15 2.22
CA VAL A 60 8.81 15.15 2.24
C VAL A 60 9.39 13.74 2.12
N GLN A 61 10.36 13.54 1.23
CA GLN A 61 11.02 12.24 1.07
C GLN A 61 11.75 11.78 2.33
N VAL A 62 12.47 12.67 3.01
CA VAL A 62 13.15 12.36 4.27
C VAL A 62 12.16 11.92 5.34
N VAL A 63 11.03 12.62 5.46
CA VAL A 63 9.95 12.27 6.40
C VAL A 63 9.33 10.92 6.05
N LEU A 64 8.99 10.69 4.78
CA LEU A 64 8.41 9.43 4.32
C LEU A 64 9.35 8.22 4.51
N GLN A 65 10.65 8.40 4.30
CA GLN A 65 11.65 7.37 4.58
C GLN A 65 11.70 7.02 6.07
N ARG A 66 11.71 8.04 6.94
CA ARG A 66 11.70 7.86 8.40
C ARG A 66 10.44 7.14 8.87
N VAL A 67 9.29 7.54 8.34
CA VAL A 67 7.98 6.96 8.65
C VAL A 67 7.86 5.50 8.21
N THR A 68 8.43 5.16 7.05
CA THR A 68 8.42 3.79 6.51
C THR A 68 9.21 2.82 7.40
N GLY A 69 10.27 3.31 8.04
CA GLY A 69 11.16 2.50 8.84
C GLY A 69 11.93 1.47 8.02
N MET A 70 12.90 0.83 8.65
CA MET A 70 13.73 -0.20 8.02
C MET A 70 13.81 -1.43 8.92
N ASP A 71 12.91 -2.37 8.70
CA ASP A 71 12.97 -3.72 9.28
C ASP A 71 13.64 -4.68 8.28
N ILE A 72 14.90 -5.01 8.56
CA ILE A 72 15.76 -5.86 7.71
C ILE A 72 15.14 -7.24 7.50
N ASP A 73 14.59 -7.84 8.57
CA ASP A 73 14.00 -9.18 8.51
C ASP A 73 12.76 -9.21 7.62
N ARG A 74 11.97 -8.14 7.66
CA ARG A 74 10.80 -7.98 6.80
C ARG A 74 11.17 -7.73 5.35
N ILE A 75 12.17 -6.89 5.09
CA ILE A 75 12.60 -6.54 3.72
C ILE A 75 13.18 -7.76 3.01
N PHE A 76 14.06 -8.52 3.68
CA PHE A 76 14.73 -9.70 3.15
C PHE A 76 13.99 -11.01 3.45
N ARG A 77 12.72 -10.94 3.83
CA ARG A 77 11.90 -12.12 4.11
C ARG A 77 11.92 -13.10 2.93
N ARG A 78 11.84 -14.39 3.26
CA ARG A 78 11.83 -15.45 2.26
C ARG A 78 10.59 -15.34 1.37
N ARG A 79 10.80 -15.10 0.07
CA ARG A 79 9.73 -15.13 -0.94
C ARG A 79 9.72 -16.49 -1.63
N GLN A 80 8.53 -16.96 -2.00
CA GLN A 80 8.41 -18.09 -2.92
C GLN A 80 8.85 -17.62 -4.30
N GLN A 81 10.06 -18.00 -4.72
CA GLN A 81 10.56 -17.70 -6.06
C GLN A 81 10.36 -18.92 -6.95
N GLU A 82 10.11 -18.68 -8.24
CA GLU A 82 10.03 -19.74 -9.26
C GLU A 82 11.38 -20.45 -9.45
N LYS A 83 12.49 -19.74 -9.18
CA LYS A 83 13.84 -20.30 -9.26
C LYS A 83 14.12 -21.17 -8.03
N LYS A 84 14.73 -22.33 -8.27
CA LYS A 84 15.16 -23.25 -7.20
C LYS A 84 16.13 -22.52 -6.26
N SER A 85 15.84 -22.57 -4.96
CA SER A 85 16.74 -22.07 -3.93
C SER A 85 18.08 -22.80 -4.03
N THR A 86 19.17 -22.04 -4.14
CA THR A 86 20.50 -22.59 -3.97
C THR A 86 20.74 -22.91 -2.48
N PRO A 87 21.61 -23.89 -2.15
CA PRO A 87 21.99 -24.13 -0.77
C PRO A 87 22.68 -22.89 -0.17
N PRO A 88 22.44 -22.57 1.11
CA PRO A 88 23.10 -21.45 1.76
C PRO A 88 24.61 -21.67 1.86
N LYS A 89 25.39 -20.59 1.76
CA LYS A 89 26.84 -20.61 1.97
C LYS A 89 27.13 -20.06 3.35
N TYR A 90 27.89 -20.81 4.14
CA TYR A 90 28.35 -20.38 5.47
C TYR A 90 29.77 -19.84 5.35
N GLN A 91 30.04 -18.73 6.03
CA GLN A 91 31.35 -18.08 6.08
C GLN A 91 31.65 -17.71 7.53
N PHE A 92 32.92 -17.79 7.92
CA PHE A 92 33.39 -17.30 9.22
C PHE A 92 33.83 -15.86 9.04
N LEU A 93 33.27 -14.97 9.86
CA LEU A 93 33.50 -13.53 9.77
C LEU A 93 33.97 -13.01 11.13
N THR A 94 34.83 -12.00 11.08
CA THR A 94 35.16 -11.14 12.23
C THR A 94 34.03 -10.13 12.48
N ASN A 95 34.03 -9.50 13.66
CA ASN A 95 33.00 -8.49 13.98
C ASN A 95 33.02 -7.30 13.01
N GLU A 96 34.21 -6.86 12.60
CA GLU A 96 34.37 -5.76 11.64
C GLU A 96 33.76 -6.11 10.28
N GLU A 97 34.04 -7.31 9.77
CA GLU A 97 33.44 -7.79 8.52
C GLU A 97 31.91 -7.93 8.64
N VAL A 98 31.39 -8.39 9.79
CA VAL A 98 29.94 -8.45 10.02
C VAL A 98 29.31 -7.07 9.92
N ASP A 99 29.92 -6.04 10.51
CA ASP A 99 29.42 -4.67 10.44
C ASP A 99 29.47 -4.13 9.00
N GLU A 100 30.51 -4.45 8.23
CA GLU A 100 30.58 -4.13 6.80
C GLU A 100 29.44 -4.79 6.01
N TYR A 101 29.22 -6.09 6.17
CA TYR A 101 28.11 -6.79 5.51
C TYR A 101 26.74 -6.24 5.92
N MET A 102 26.58 -5.84 7.19
CA MET A 102 25.36 -5.20 7.68
C MET A 102 25.17 -3.82 7.05
N SER A 103 26.23 -3.04 6.85
CA SER A 103 26.17 -1.76 6.15
C SER A 103 25.77 -1.94 4.68
N GLU A 104 26.33 -2.94 3.99
CA GLU A 104 25.91 -3.27 2.62
C GLU A 104 24.46 -3.72 2.54
N ALA A 105 24.02 -4.52 3.51
CA ALA A 105 22.63 -4.98 3.60
C ALA A 105 21.67 -3.79 3.77
N ARG A 106 22.06 -2.76 4.54
CA ARG A 106 21.28 -1.53 4.69
C ARG A 106 21.18 -0.75 3.38
N VAL A 107 22.28 -0.55 2.66
CA VAL A 107 22.26 0.12 1.34
C VAL A 107 21.39 -0.65 0.34
N LYS A 108 21.47 -1.99 0.35
CA LYS A 108 20.59 -2.85 -0.46
C LYS A 108 19.13 -2.71 -0.03
N ALA A 109 18.84 -2.64 1.28
CA ALA A 109 17.50 -2.46 1.81
C ALA A 109 16.89 -1.11 1.38
N GLU A 110 17.67 -0.03 1.42
CA GLU A 110 17.25 1.29 0.93
C GLU A 110 16.86 1.25 -0.55
N SER A 111 17.66 0.58 -1.38
CA SER A 111 17.34 0.40 -2.80
C SER A 111 16.04 -0.37 -3.04
N LEU A 112 15.72 -1.36 -2.18
CA LEU A 112 14.49 -2.15 -2.27
C LEU A 112 13.27 -1.39 -1.74
N LEU A 113 13.46 -0.48 -0.79
CA LEU A 113 12.42 0.37 -0.21
C LEU A 113 12.07 1.59 -1.07
N GLN A 114 12.70 1.76 -2.25
CA GLN A 114 12.40 2.87 -3.14
C GLN A 114 10.89 2.93 -3.46
N MET A 115 10.25 3.99 -2.99
CA MET A 115 8.82 4.18 -3.11
C MET A 115 8.40 4.36 -4.57
N PRO A 116 7.28 3.75 -5.02
CA PRO A 116 6.72 4.07 -6.32
C PRO A 116 6.29 5.55 -6.35
N PRO A 117 6.49 6.24 -7.49
CA PRO A 117 6.18 7.66 -7.59
C PRO A 117 4.66 7.89 -7.60
N VAL A 118 4.23 8.97 -6.94
CA VAL A 118 2.83 9.41 -6.92
C VAL A 118 2.65 10.51 -7.96
N LEU A 119 1.87 10.22 -9.02
CA LEU A 119 1.65 11.11 -10.16
C LEU A 119 0.16 11.42 -10.34
N LYS A 120 -0.15 12.55 -10.99
CA LYS A 120 -1.49 12.82 -11.51
C LYS A 120 -1.89 11.82 -12.59
N GLU A 121 -3.18 11.50 -12.67
CA GLU A 121 -3.74 10.66 -13.73
C GLU A 121 -3.50 11.29 -15.12
N ARG A 122 -3.08 10.44 -16.07
CA ARG A 122 -2.84 10.85 -17.45
C ARG A 122 -4.14 11.22 -18.16
N GLN A 123 -4.11 12.27 -18.97
CA GLN A 123 -5.25 12.69 -19.80
C GLN A 123 -5.39 11.80 -21.04
N PRO A 124 -6.61 11.52 -21.51
CA PRO A 124 -6.84 10.71 -22.71
C PRO A 124 -6.23 11.38 -23.96
N ILE A 125 -5.59 10.58 -24.81
CA ILE A 125 -5.00 11.06 -26.07
C ILE A 125 -6.08 11.06 -27.15
N ASN A 126 -6.49 12.26 -27.57
CA ASN A 126 -7.44 12.45 -28.67
C ASN A 126 -6.79 13.28 -29.78
N ASN A 127 -5.79 12.71 -30.45
CA ASN A 127 -5.12 13.36 -31.58
C ASN A 127 -5.45 12.62 -32.89
N ILE A 128 -6.10 13.33 -33.82
CA ILE A 128 -6.43 12.84 -35.16
C ILE A 128 -5.45 13.49 -36.13
N LEU A 129 -4.72 12.69 -36.88
CA LEU A 129 -3.72 13.16 -37.82
C LEU A 129 -4.32 13.41 -39.21
N GLU A 130 -5.17 12.51 -39.67
CA GLU A 130 -5.69 12.51 -41.03
C GLU A 130 -7.06 11.82 -41.08
N THR A 131 -7.96 12.31 -41.92
CA THR A 131 -9.28 11.69 -42.16
C THR A 131 -9.48 11.49 -43.66
N ASN A 132 -9.47 10.23 -44.11
CA ASN A 132 -9.60 9.88 -45.53
C ASN A 132 -10.90 9.12 -45.79
N THR A 133 -11.94 9.85 -46.23
CA THR A 133 -13.26 9.26 -46.50
C THR A 133 -13.22 8.19 -47.60
N SER A 134 -12.29 8.28 -48.56
CA SER A 134 -12.15 7.27 -49.63
C SER A 134 -11.75 5.88 -49.14
N LEU A 135 -11.16 5.79 -47.93
CA LEU A 135 -10.76 4.52 -47.32
C LEU A 135 -11.81 3.97 -46.35
N GLN A 136 -12.95 4.66 -46.21
CA GLN A 136 -14.05 4.22 -45.37
C GLN A 136 -14.60 2.88 -45.85
N ALA A 137 -14.76 1.94 -44.92
CA ALA A 137 -15.24 0.57 -45.19
C ALA A 137 -14.40 -0.24 -46.20
N HIS A 138 -13.16 0.18 -46.49
CA HIS A 138 -12.24 -0.61 -47.30
C HIS A 138 -11.74 -1.87 -46.54
N HIS A 139 -11.61 -1.77 -45.23
CA HIS A 139 -11.18 -2.87 -44.35
C HIS A 139 -12.18 -3.09 -43.22
N THR A 140 -12.31 -4.35 -42.78
CA THR A 140 -13.19 -4.74 -41.66
C THR A 140 -12.56 -4.48 -40.30
N ASP A 141 -11.23 -4.54 -40.22
CA ASP A 141 -10.47 -4.43 -38.97
C ASP A 141 -9.60 -3.17 -38.95
N LYS A 142 -9.27 -2.72 -37.73
CA LYS A 142 -8.33 -1.61 -37.51
C LYS A 142 -6.88 -2.06 -37.65
N TYR A 143 -6.04 -1.19 -38.21
CA TYR A 143 -4.59 -1.41 -38.31
C TYR A 143 -3.86 -0.57 -37.28
N VAL A 144 -2.92 -1.19 -36.58
CA VAL A 144 -2.07 -0.50 -35.59
C VAL A 144 -0.64 -0.50 -36.09
N PHE A 145 -0.10 0.70 -36.29
CA PHE A 145 1.29 0.93 -36.71
C PHE A 145 2.08 1.37 -35.50
N ALA A 146 3.19 0.68 -35.22
CA ALA A 146 4.05 0.99 -34.08
C ALA A 146 5.49 1.13 -34.55
N ASP A 147 6.13 2.22 -34.17
CA ASP A 147 7.58 2.38 -34.31
C ASP A 147 8.29 1.45 -33.31
N ILE A 148 9.20 0.59 -33.79
CA ILE A 148 9.97 -0.37 -32.99
C ILE A 148 11.44 0.04 -32.83
N THR A 149 11.77 1.30 -33.09
CA THR A 149 13.14 1.82 -32.95
C THR A 149 13.67 1.61 -31.53
N PHE A 150 14.90 1.10 -31.44
CA PHE A 150 15.61 0.88 -30.18
C PHE A 150 16.11 2.20 -29.59
N GLY A 151 16.09 2.33 -28.26
CA GLY A 151 16.54 3.54 -27.55
C GLY A 151 15.49 4.66 -27.43
N VAL A 152 14.35 4.55 -28.13
CA VAL A 152 13.21 5.47 -27.94
C VAL A 152 12.40 5.04 -26.72
N SER A 153 12.10 5.98 -25.82
CA SER A 153 11.30 5.71 -24.62
C SER A 153 9.87 5.31 -24.97
N ASP A 154 9.28 4.42 -24.16
CA ASP A 154 7.91 3.94 -24.36
C ASP A 154 6.86 5.05 -24.27
N ARG A 155 7.18 6.19 -23.65
CA ARG A 155 6.34 7.40 -23.59
C ARG A 155 6.42 8.26 -24.85
N ASN A 156 7.55 8.27 -25.55
CA ASN A 156 7.76 9.12 -26.74
C ASN A 156 7.58 8.35 -28.07
N ARG A 157 7.46 7.03 -28.02
CA ARG A 157 7.25 6.16 -29.19
C ARG A 157 6.00 6.53 -29.99
N THR A 158 6.08 6.53 -31.32
CA THR A 158 4.93 6.83 -32.18
C THR A 158 4.11 5.56 -32.42
N ILE A 159 2.83 5.61 -32.06
CA ILE A 159 1.88 4.52 -32.32
C ILE A 159 0.60 5.11 -32.89
N LEU A 160 0.24 4.64 -34.08
CA LEU A 160 -0.88 5.13 -34.87
C LEU A 160 -1.90 4.01 -35.07
N VAL A 161 -3.17 4.40 -35.14
CA VAL A 161 -4.28 3.49 -35.40
C VAL A 161 -5.04 4.03 -36.60
N ARG A 162 -5.18 3.21 -37.63
CA ARG A 162 -6.09 3.45 -38.76
C ARG A 162 -7.39 2.72 -38.48
N GLU A 163 -8.44 3.50 -38.27
CA GLU A 163 -9.80 3.01 -38.05
C GLU A 163 -10.48 2.62 -39.37
N THR A 164 -11.56 1.85 -39.28
CA THR A 164 -12.40 1.42 -40.40
C THR A 164 -13.07 2.58 -41.14
N ASP A 165 -13.22 3.72 -40.46
CA ASP A 165 -13.80 4.94 -41.00
C ASP A 165 -12.82 5.74 -41.90
N GLY A 166 -11.58 5.24 -42.05
CA GLY A 166 -10.53 5.91 -42.82
C GLY A 166 -9.70 6.92 -42.00
N THR A 167 -10.04 7.13 -40.73
CA THR A 167 -9.35 8.03 -39.80
C THR A 167 -8.02 7.46 -39.32
N LEU A 168 -6.95 8.23 -39.40
CA LEU A 168 -5.66 7.96 -38.75
C LEU A 168 -5.55 8.78 -37.48
N ARG A 169 -5.49 8.11 -36.34
CA ARG A 169 -5.32 8.75 -35.03
C ARG A 169 -4.11 8.20 -34.30
N SER A 170 -3.67 8.92 -33.27
CA SER A 170 -2.76 8.34 -32.28
C SER A 170 -3.47 7.26 -31.47
N ALA A 171 -2.72 6.23 -31.08
CA ALA A 171 -3.24 5.16 -30.22
C ALA A 171 -3.66 5.72 -28.85
N TRP A 172 -4.73 5.16 -28.29
CA TRP A 172 -5.09 5.44 -26.90
C TRP A 172 -4.08 4.83 -25.94
N TRP A 173 -4.12 5.24 -24.69
CA TRP A 173 -3.16 4.78 -23.70
C TRP A 173 -3.19 3.26 -23.49
N GLU A 174 -4.38 2.64 -23.47
CA GLU A 174 -4.53 1.19 -23.33
C GLU A 174 -3.94 0.44 -24.53
N GLU A 175 -4.17 0.96 -25.73
CA GLU A 175 -3.63 0.40 -26.97
C GLU A 175 -2.10 0.53 -26.97
N ARG A 176 -1.59 1.70 -26.59
CA ARG A 176 -0.15 1.99 -26.47
C ARG A 176 0.53 1.07 -25.48
N ASP A 177 -0.03 0.93 -24.28
CA ASP A 177 0.48 0.05 -23.22
C ASP A 177 0.57 -1.41 -23.69
N ARG A 178 -0.47 -1.88 -24.38
CA ARG A 178 -0.53 -3.25 -24.91
C ARG A 178 0.51 -3.47 -26.02
N ILE A 179 0.62 -2.53 -26.95
CA ILE A 179 1.54 -2.61 -28.09
C ILE A 179 2.99 -2.51 -27.63
N ASN A 180 3.29 -1.61 -26.70
CA ASN A 180 4.61 -1.52 -26.07
C ASN A 180 4.97 -2.84 -25.40
N GLN A 181 4.08 -3.47 -24.63
CA GLN A 181 4.37 -4.78 -24.04
C GLN A 181 4.53 -5.90 -25.07
N THR A 182 3.89 -5.80 -26.24
CA THR A 182 4.00 -6.80 -27.31
C THR A 182 5.37 -6.77 -27.98
N TYR A 183 5.91 -5.58 -28.25
CA TYR A 183 7.20 -5.43 -28.94
C TYR A 183 8.39 -5.27 -27.97
N ASN A 184 8.17 -4.67 -26.80
CA ASN A 184 9.16 -4.45 -25.74
C ASN A 184 8.68 -5.11 -24.43
N PRO A 185 8.73 -6.44 -24.30
CA PRO A 185 8.17 -7.14 -23.15
C PRO A 185 8.96 -6.83 -21.87
N ARG A 186 8.26 -6.27 -20.88
CA ARG A 186 8.80 -6.10 -19.51
C ARG A 186 8.44 -7.29 -18.63
N PRO A 187 9.37 -7.78 -17.77
CA PRO A 187 9.09 -8.88 -16.86
C PRO A 187 8.00 -8.47 -15.85
N GLY A 188 7.07 -9.38 -15.58
CA GLY A 188 5.97 -9.15 -14.64
C GLY A 188 4.73 -8.45 -15.23
N ARG A 189 4.83 -7.88 -16.44
CA ARG A 189 3.71 -7.25 -17.15
C ARG A 189 3.11 -8.22 -18.18
N ASN A 190 1.79 -8.32 -18.20
CA ASN A 190 1.04 -9.12 -19.17
C ASN A 190 0.42 -8.22 -20.24
N VAL A 191 0.30 -8.73 -21.47
CA VAL A 191 -0.37 -8.03 -22.58
C VAL A 191 -1.87 -7.87 -22.30
N VAL A 192 -2.50 -8.92 -21.76
CA VAL A 192 -3.90 -8.88 -21.31
C VAL A 192 -3.93 -8.55 -19.82
N MET A 193 -4.81 -7.62 -19.44
CA MET A 193 -4.97 -7.23 -18.05
C MET A 193 -5.33 -8.44 -17.17
N PRO A 194 -4.60 -8.71 -16.07
CA PRO A 194 -4.93 -9.79 -15.15
C PRO A 194 -6.33 -9.62 -14.54
N LYS A 195 -7.09 -10.73 -14.44
CA LYS A 195 -8.43 -10.76 -13.83
C LYS A 195 -8.45 -10.34 -12.35
N LEU A 196 -7.29 -10.34 -11.69
CA LEU A 196 -7.13 -9.87 -10.30
C LEU A 196 -7.67 -8.44 -10.12
N PHE A 197 -7.52 -7.58 -11.12
CA PHE A 197 -7.91 -6.17 -11.04
C PHE A 197 -9.39 -5.92 -11.35
N ASN A 198 -10.16 -6.97 -11.59
CA ASN A 198 -11.61 -6.90 -11.62
C ASN A 198 -12.13 -6.72 -10.20
N ASP A 199 -13.19 -5.94 -10.02
CA ASP A 199 -13.69 -5.53 -8.71
C ASP A 199 -13.99 -6.73 -7.78
N GLU A 200 -14.57 -7.81 -8.30
CA GLU A 200 -14.89 -9.01 -7.51
C GLU A 200 -13.64 -9.72 -6.97
N ASN A 201 -12.64 -9.90 -7.83
CA ASN A 201 -11.40 -10.58 -7.46
C ASN A 201 -10.53 -9.70 -6.57
N LEU A 202 -10.55 -8.38 -6.80
CA LEU A 202 -9.87 -7.42 -5.94
C LEU A 202 -10.46 -7.47 -4.53
N LYS A 203 -11.79 -7.43 -4.38
CA LYS A 203 -12.47 -7.55 -3.09
C LYS A 203 -12.11 -8.85 -2.37
N SER A 204 -12.08 -9.97 -3.10
CA SER A 204 -11.64 -11.26 -2.56
C SER A 204 -10.19 -11.25 -2.08
N ALA A 205 -9.27 -10.60 -2.80
CA ALA A 205 -7.88 -10.46 -2.38
C ALA A 205 -7.72 -9.57 -1.13
N LEU A 206 -8.47 -8.47 -1.06
CA LEU A 206 -8.50 -7.57 0.10
C LEU A 206 -9.07 -8.25 1.35
N ALA A 207 -10.12 -9.07 1.20
CA ALA A 207 -10.68 -9.86 2.29
C ALA A 207 -9.68 -10.89 2.86
N ARG A 208 -8.74 -11.36 2.02
CA ARG A 208 -7.63 -12.24 2.44
C ARG A 208 -6.41 -11.48 2.97
N GLN A 209 -6.51 -10.16 3.11
CA GLN A 209 -5.44 -9.27 3.60
C GLN A 209 -4.16 -9.31 2.73
N GLU A 210 -4.28 -9.66 1.44
CA GLU A 210 -3.16 -9.74 0.49
C GLU A 210 -2.82 -8.36 -0.10
N TYR A 211 -2.75 -7.31 0.73
CA TYR A 211 -2.59 -5.92 0.29
C TYR A 211 -1.28 -5.68 -0.46
N GLU A 212 -0.15 -6.10 0.13
CA GLU A 212 1.18 -5.93 -0.46
C GLU A 212 1.29 -6.66 -1.81
N PHE A 213 0.72 -7.86 -1.92
CA PHE A 213 0.72 -8.63 -3.16
C PHE A 213 -0.02 -7.90 -4.28
N VAL A 214 -1.19 -7.31 -3.98
CA VAL A 214 -1.96 -6.54 -4.96
C VAL A 214 -1.18 -5.29 -5.40
N LEU A 215 -0.55 -4.58 -4.47
CA LEU A 215 0.24 -3.37 -4.76
C LEU A 215 1.49 -3.68 -5.58
N ASP A 216 2.22 -4.75 -5.25
CA ASP A 216 3.36 -5.22 -6.05
C ASP A 216 2.91 -5.64 -7.45
N ARG A 217 1.77 -6.33 -7.56
CA ARG A 217 1.25 -6.79 -8.84
C ARG A 217 0.79 -5.64 -9.73
N VAL A 218 0.15 -4.61 -9.18
CA VAL A 218 -0.28 -3.44 -9.96
C VAL A 218 0.92 -2.58 -10.39
N CYS A 219 1.93 -2.42 -9.53
CA CYS A 219 3.18 -1.75 -9.88
C CYS A 219 3.93 -2.43 -11.03
N ALA A 220 3.90 -3.76 -11.11
CA ALA A 220 4.51 -4.49 -12.22
C ALA A 220 3.68 -4.40 -13.52
N GLN A 221 2.35 -4.31 -13.41
CA GLN A 221 1.44 -4.39 -14.55
C GLN A 221 1.17 -3.04 -15.22
N CYS A 222 1.03 -1.97 -14.42
CA CYS A 222 0.57 -0.65 -14.87
C CYS A 222 1.59 0.43 -14.55
N GLU A 223 1.60 1.47 -15.38
CA GLU A 223 2.35 2.69 -15.10
C GLU A 223 1.64 3.50 -13.98
N PRO A 224 2.37 4.29 -13.18
CA PRO A 224 1.84 5.00 -12.00
C PRO A 224 0.81 6.10 -12.31
N ASP A 225 0.80 6.60 -13.54
CA ASP A 225 -0.15 7.60 -14.06
C ASP A 225 -1.43 6.98 -14.64
N SER A 226 -1.52 5.65 -14.68
CA SER A 226 -2.67 4.92 -15.21
C SER A 226 -3.86 4.97 -14.23
N SER A 227 -5.06 5.15 -14.78
CA SER A 227 -6.32 5.13 -14.03
C SER A 227 -6.50 3.84 -13.22
N VAL A 228 -6.13 2.69 -13.82
CA VAL A 228 -6.23 1.37 -13.18
C VAL A 228 -5.27 1.27 -11.99
N TYR A 229 -4.05 1.79 -12.14
CA TYR A 229 -3.05 1.79 -11.06
C TYR A 229 -3.58 2.57 -9.86
N GLN A 230 -4.01 3.82 -10.09
CA GLN A 230 -4.46 4.71 -9.03
C GLN A 230 -5.72 4.19 -8.34
N ARG A 231 -6.69 3.68 -9.12
CA ARG A 231 -7.90 3.06 -8.58
C ARG A 231 -7.58 1.90 -7.64
N VAL A 232 -6.69 1.00 -8.05
CA VAL A 232 -6.33 -0.18 -7.23
C VAL A 232 -5.59 0.26 -5.96
N CYS A 233 -4.63 1.18 -6.07
CA CYS A 233 -3.92 1.72 -4.91
C CYS A 233 -4.89 2.35 -3.90
N VAL A 234 -5.83 3.18 -4.36
CA VAL A 234 -6.84 3.79 -3.50
C VAL A 234 -7.75 2.75 -2.85
N CYS A 235 -8.22 1.75 -3.59
CA CYS A 235 -9.03 0.68 -3.02
C CYS A 235 -8.27 -0.08 -1.91
N VAL A 236 -6.97 -0.32 -2.10
CA VAL A 236 -6.12 -0.98 -1.09
C VAL A 236 -5.94 -0.08 0.13
N TYR A 237 -5.63 1.21 -0.06
CA TYR A 237 -5.41 2.15 1.05
C TYR A 237 -6.68 2.40 1.86
N ASP A 238 -7.83 2.54 1.20
CA ASP A 238 -9.13 2.68 1.88
C ASP A 238 -9.49 1.42 2.67
N ALA A 239 -9.19 0.23 2.14
CA ALA A 239 -9.42 -1.02 2.86
C ALA A 239 -8.49 -1.15 4.09
N LEU A 240 -7.22 -0.74 3.96
CA LEU A 240 -6.28 -0.73 5.08
C LEU A 240 -6.73 0.21 6.20
N ASP A 241 -7.16 1.43 5.84
CA ASP A 241 -7.66 2.46 6.75
C ASP A 241 -8.93 1.99 7.50
N THR A 242 -9.88 1.42 6.76
CA THR A 242 -11.12 0.86 7.32
C THR A 242 -10.85 -0.24 8.35
N HIS A 243 -9.88 -1.12 8.08
CA HIS A 243 -9.58 -2.27 8.93
C HIS A 243 -8.44 -2.03 9.93
N HIS A 244 -7.86 -0.82 9.96
CA HIS A 244 -6.72 -0.45 10.80
C HIS A 244 -5.49 -1.37 10.60
N HIS A 245 -5.31 -1.93 9.41
CA HIS A 245 -4.23 -2.87 9.08
C HIS A 245 -2.95 -2.17 8.58
N HIS A 246 -2.65 -0.96 9.04
CA HIS A 246 -1.54 -0.13 8.55
C HIS A 246 -0.17 -0.83 8.66
N ASN A 247 0.04 -1.58 9.74
CA ASN A 247 1.28 -2.30 9.99
C ASN A 247 1.56 -3.40 8.94
N THR A 248 0.57 -3.87 8.18
CA THR A 248 0.77 -4.83 7.08
C THR A 248 1.58 -4.26 5.92
N LEU A 249 1.73 -2.95 5.81
CA LEU A 249 2.64 -2.32 4.84
C LEU A 249 3.93 -1.75 5.46
N TYR A 250 4.10 -1.79 6.78
CA TYR A 250 5.31 -1.24 7.43
C TYR A 250 6.60 -1.86 6.87
N SER A 251 7.66 -1.06 6.68
CA SER A 251 8.91 -1.48 6.02
C SER A 251 8.70 -2.16 4.64
N THR A 252 7.70 -1.69 3.89
CA THR A 252 7.55 -1.98 2.46
C THR A 252 7.62 -0.66 1.68
N ARG A 253 7.97 -0.73 0.40
CA ARG A 253 8.02 0.43 -0.48
C ARG A 253 6.67 1.16 -0.65
N HIS A 254 5.56 0.54 -0.26
CA HIS A 254 4.22 1.11 -0.41
C HIS A 254 3.73 1.88 0.82
N TYR A 255 4.44 1.80 1.95
CA TYR A 255 4.02 2.47 3.19
C TYR A 255 4.04 3.99 3.05
N GLY A 256 5.11 4.55 2.51
CA GLY A 256 5.22 6.00 2.31
C GLY A 256 4.14 6.56 1.38
N PRO A 257 3.90 5.99 0.17
CA PRO A 257 2.79 6.41 -0.67
C PRO A 257 1.41 6.30 -0.01
N MET A 258 1.18 5.28 0.82
CA MET A 258 -0.05 5.17 1.63
C MET A 258 -0.15 6.32 2.64
N CYS A 259 0.92 6.61 3.39
CA CYS A 259 0.93 7.71 4.35
C CYS A 259 0.71 9.07 3.66
N PHE A 260 1.35 9.28 2.51
CA PHE A 260 1.16 10.45 1.68
C PHE A 260 -0.30 10.57 1.20
N TYR A 261 -0.91 9.47 0.75
CA TYR A 261 -2.31 9.42 0.34
C TYR A 261 -3.28 9.78 1.48
N LEU A 262 -3.06 9.25 2.67
CA LEU A 262 -3.89 9.54 3.85
C LEU A 262 -3.73 11.00 4.28
N ALA A 263 -2.50 11.51 4.31
CA ALA A 263 -2.20 12.91 4.62
C ALA A 263 -2.82 13.86 3.59
N TRP A 264 -2.69 13.55 2.29
CA TRP A 264 -3.29 14.32 1.21
C TRP A 264 -4.80 14.47 1.36
N ASN A 265 -5.48 13.38 1.73
CA ASN A 265 -6.94 13.34 1.89
C ASN A 265 -7.43 13.73 3.29
N LYS A 266 -6.55 14.23 4.17
CA LYS A 266 -6.86 14.61 5.55
C LYS A 266 -7.50 13.47 6.38
N ARG A 267 -7.02 12.24 6.17
CA ARG A 267 -7.47 11.01 6.85
C ARG A 267 -6.33 10.33 7.61
N ILE A 268 -5.55 11.10 8.38
CA ILE A 268 -4.43 10.54 9.16
C ILE A 268 -4.84 10.04 10.54
N ASP A 269 -6.03 10.39 11.02
CA ASP A 269 -6.47 10.12 12.40
C ASP A 269 -6.37 8.63 12.78
N SER A 270 -6.87 7.75 11.92
CA SER A 270 -6.84 6.31 12.16
C SER A 270 -5.41 5.76 12.20
N LEU A 271 -4.56 6.25 11.28
CA LEU A 271 -3.14 5.92 11.27
C LEU A 271 -2.45 6.37 12.57
N LEU A 272 -2.74 7.59 13.04
CA LEU A 272 -2.21 8.11 14.30
C LEU A 272 -2.62 7.24 15.49
N VAL A 273 -3.89 6.81 15.57
CA VAL A 273 -4.33 5.88 16.62
C VAL A 273 -3.49 4.61 16.61
N SER A 274 -3.30 3.98 15.44
CA SER A 274 -2.52 2.75 15.34
C SER A 274 -1.05 2.95 15.74
N LEU A 275 -0.43 4.07 15.35
CA LEU A 275 0.96 4.37 15.69
C LEU A 275 1.15 4.66 17.19
N ILE A 276 0.20 5.37 17.81
CA ILE A 276 0.23 5.67 19.25
C ILE A 276 0.05 4.39 20.06
N GLN A 277 -0.86 3.51 19.64
CA GLN A 277 -1.08 2.20 20.28
C GLN A 277 0.14 1.28 20.15
N GLU A 278 0.88 1.35 19.05
CA GLU A 278 2.16 0.66 18.86
C GLU A 278 3.35 1.35 19.56
N GLU A 279 3.11 2.40 20.35
CA GLU A 279 4.12 3.20 21.06
C GLU A 279 5.12 3.93 20.13
N LYS A 280 4.82 4.05 18.83
CA LYS A 280 5.63 4.74 17.81
C LYS A 280 5.32 6.23 17.75
N ILE A 281 5.49 6.93 18.87
CA ILE A 281 5.16 8.36 18.99
C ILE A 281 6.00 9.25 18.06
N ASN A 282 7.27 8.92 17.86
CA ASN A 282 8.15 9.68 16.96
C ASN A 282 7.59 9.65 15.53
N THR A 283 7.21 8.46 15.06
CA THR A 283 6.58 8.26 13.74
C THR A 283 5.21 8.95 13.66
N ALA A 284 4.42 8.92 14.73
CA ALA A 284 3.15 9.65 14.78
C ALA A 284 3.36 11.18 14.64
N SER A 285 4.39 11.72 15.29
CA SER A 285 4.81 13.13 15.13
C SER A 285 5.24 13.43 13.69
N ASP A 286 6.03 12.55 13.07
CA ASP A 286 6.47 12.70 11.68
C ASP A 286 5.27 12.69 10.69
N ILE A 287 4.22 11.93 10.96
CA ILE A 287 2.98 11.92 10.16
C ILE A 287 2.22 13.25 10.28
N VAL A 288 2.13 13.81 11.48
CA VAL A 288 1.53 15.15 11.68
C VAL A 288 2.37 16.21 10.97
N TYR A 289 3.70 16.07 10.99
CA TYR A 289 4.59 16.98 10.28
C TYR A 289 4.41 16.89 8.77
N LEU A 290 4.32 15.66 8.23
CA LEU A 290 3.99 15.43 6.82
C LEU A 290 2.65 16.08 6.42
N TYR A 291 1.64 16.01 7.28
CA TYR A 291 0.35 16.66 7.06
C TYR A 291 0.48 18.19 6.96
N GLN A 292 1.29 18.80 7.82
CA GLN A 292 1.55 20.25 7.77
C GLN A 292 2.33 20.66 6.52
N LEU A 293 3.29 19.83 6.06
CA LEU A 293 4.03 20.08 4.82
C LEU A 293 3.12 20.08 3.59
N ILE A 294 2.19 19.13 3.52
CA ILE A 294 1.24 19.00 2.40
C ILE A 294 0.20 20.15 2.43
N HIS A 295 -0.30 20.48 3.63
CA HIS A 295 -1.35 21.47 3.85
C HIS A 295 -0.82 22.69 4.62
N LYS A 296 -0.11 23.57 3.92
CA LYS A 296 0.48 24.79 4.50
C LYS A 296 -0.53 25.76 5.14
N ASP A 297 -1.80 25.67 4.75
CA ASP A 297 -2.88 26.52 5.28
C ASP A 297 -3.50 26.01 6.60
N CYS A 298 -3.05 24.86 7.10
CA CYS A 298 -3.60 24.24 8.31
C CYS A 298 -3.42 25.10 9.55
N LYS A 299 -4.34 24.96 10.50
CA LYS A 299 -4.34 25.73 11.74
C LYS A 299 -3.25 25.23 12.68
N SER A 300 -3.02 23.91 12.72
CA SER A 300 -1.97 23.31 13.54
C SER A 300 -0.57 23.80 13.17
N ALA A 301 -0.34 24.11 11.89
CA ALA A 301 0.94 24.63 11.40
C ALA A 301 1.25 26.03 11.95
N LYS A 302 0.24 26.78 12.42
CA LYS A 302 0.40 28.14 12.96
C LYS A 302 0.80 28.16 14.44
N LEU A 303 0.72 27.02 15.13
CA LEU A 303 0.97 26.94 16.56
C LEU A 303 2.47 27.01 16.91
N ASN A 304 3.38 27.01 15.91
CA ASN A 304 4.84 27.10 16.09
C ASN A 304 5.41 26.15 17.18
N ILE A 305 4.81 24.97 17.34
CA ILE A 305 5.29 23.95 18.27
C ILE A 305 6.47 23.22 17.62
N GLU A 306 7.56 23.03 18.37
CA GLU A 306 8.71 22.31 17.87
C GLU A 306 8.38 20.83 17.62
N HIS A 307 8.77 20.30 16.46
CA HIS A 307 8.58 18.90 16.09
C HIS A 307 9.30 17.91 17.04
N THR A 308 10.30 18.38 17.79
CA THR A 308 11.02 17.63 18.83
C THR A 308 10.14 17.26 20.03
N GLN A 309 9.10 18.06 20.31
CA GLN A 309 8.15 17.82 21.38
C GLN A 309 7.00 16.95 20.90
N HIS A 310 7.28 15.68 20.58
CA HIS A 310 6.36 14.79 19.87
C HIS A 310 4.94 14.74 20.45
N VAL A 311 4.79 14.67 21.78
CA VAL A 311 3.46 14.58 22.43
C VAL A 311 2.70 15.89 22.33
N GLU A 312 3.36 17.03 22.53
CA GLU A 312 2.73 18.36 22.46
C GLU A 312 2.38 18.74 21.02
N PHE A 313 3.25 18.36 20.08
CA PHE A 313 3.04 18.54 18.65
C PHE A 313 1.78 17.78 18.17
N ILE A 314 1.60 16.54 18.61
CA ILE A 314 0.39 15.75 18.34
C ILE A 314 -0.85 16.39 19.00
N LYS A 315 -0.73 16.91 20.22
CA LYS A 315 -1.86 17.63 20.89
C LYS A 315 -2.31 18.85 20.11
N GLY A 316 -1.38 19.65 19.58
CA GLY A 316 -1.72 20.80 18.73
C GLY A 316 -2.51 20.41 17.49
N TYR A 317 -2.20 19.26 16.87
CA TYR A 317 -2.99 18.72 15.77
C TYR A 317 -4.39 18.25 16.22
N ILE A 318 -4.47 17.54 17.33
CA ILE A 318 -5.74 17.04 17.91
C ILE A 318 -6.72 18.18 18.19
N GLU A 319 -6.21 19.33 18.62
CA GLU A 319 -7.03 20.48 18.99
C GLU A 319 -7.63 21.20 17.78
N GLU A 320 -6.87 21.33 16.69
CA GLU A 320 -7.19 22.24 15.60
C GLU A 320 -7.70 21.55 14.32
N ASP A 321 -7.10 20.43 13.91
CA ASP A 321 -7.27 19.85 12.56
C ASP A 321 -7.74 18.37 12.55
N CYS A 322 -7.79 17.71 13.70
CA CYS A 322 -8.22 16.31 13.83
C CYS A 322 -9.74 16.15 13.69
N LEU A 323 -10.19 15.17 12.89
CA LEU A 323 -11.62 14.88 12.69
C LEU A 323 -12.13 13.92 13.77
N GLN A 324 -11.36 12.90 14.11
CA GLN A 324 -11.69 11.88 15.12
C GLN A 324 -11.05 12.18 16.49
N ARG A 325 -11.19 13.43 16.96
CA ARG A 325 -10.54 13.94 18.17
C ARG A 325 -10.64 13.01 19.38
N ALA A 326 -11.84 12.50 19.68
CA ALA A 326 -12.07 11.68 20.87
C ALA A 326 -11.23 10.39 20.86
N GLN A 327 -11.08 9.74 19.70
CA GLN A 327 -10.35 8.47 19.59
C GLN A 327 -8.83 8.69 19.69
N VAL A 328 -8.31 9.68 18.97
CA VAL A 328 -6.88 10.02 19.00
C VAL A 328 -6.48 10.54 20.39
N GLN A 329 -7.32 11.37 21.00
CA GLN A 329 -7.07 11.89 22.34
C GLN A 329 -7.06 10.78 23.40
N LEU A 330 -8.01 9.83 23.32
CA LEU A 330 -8.04 8.68 24.22
C LEU A 330 -6.78 7.81 24.05
N ALA A 331 -6.37 7.53 22.81
CA ALA A 331 -5.16 6.76 22.53
C ALA A 331 -3.92 7.46 23.12
N LEU A 332 -3.82 8.78 22.98
CA LEU A 332 -2.71 9.55 23.53
C LEU A 332 -2.70 9.54 25.07
N GLN A 333 -3.88 9.67 25.70
CA GLN A 333 -4.00 9.58 27.16
C GLN A 333 -3.56 8.21 27.68
N CYS A 334 -4.05 7.12 27.08
CA CYS A 334 -3.63 5.77 27.42
C CYS A 334 -2.12 5.58 27.31
N TYR A 335 -1.50 6.15 26.26
CA TYR A 335 -0.04 6.13 26.12
C TYR A 335 0.66 6.89 27.25
N GLN A 336 0.20 8.10 27.60
CA GLN A 336 0.80 8.89 28.68
C GLN A 336 0.69 8.18 30.04
N ASP A 337 -0.47 7.59 30.33
CA ASP A 337 -0.70 6.83 31.57
C ASP A 337 0.23 5.61 31.66
N LEU A 338 0.41 4.90 30.54
CA LEU A 338 1.32 3.76 30.46
C LEU A 338 2.79 4.18 30.68
N GLN A 339 3.23 5.30 30.11
CA GLN A 339 4.58 5.83 30.36
C GLN A 339 4.77 6.21 31.83
N HIS A 340 3.78 6.86 32.44
CA HIS A 340 3.82 7.23 33.85
C HIS A 340 3.89 6.00 34.76
N GLN A 341 3.08 4.96 34.49
CA GLN A 341 3.15 3.68 35.21
C GLN A 341 4.54 3.03 35.10
N ARG A 342 5.15 3.03 33.91
CA ARG A 342 6.51 2.50 33.71
C ARG A 342 7.55 3.26 34.51
N GLN A 343 7.48 4.59 34.52
CA GLN A 343 8.38 5.43 35.32
C GLN A 343 8.24 5.15 36.82
N GLN A 344 7.02 5.02 37.33
CA GLN A 344 6.76 4.66 38.72
C GLN A 344 7.30 3.27 39.06
N HIS A 345 7.05 2.28 38.20
CA HIS A 345 7.59 0.94 38.39
C HIS A 345 9.12 0.94 38.39
N GLN A 346 9.76 1.66 37.47
CA GLN A 346 11.21 1.74 37.40
C GLN A 346 11.79 2.44 38.64
N HIS A 347 11.17 3.54 39.09
CA HIS A 347 11.56 4.21 40.33
C HIS A 347 11.44 3.29 41.55
N ASN A 348 10.35 2.53 41.66
CA ASN A 348 10.14 1.57 42.74
C ASN A 348 11.18 0.44 42.71
N VAL A 349 11.54 -0.04 41.51
CA VAL A 349 12.59 -1.05 41.32
C VAL A 349 13.96 -0.50 41.72
N THR A 350 14.31 0.73 41.31
CA THR A 350 15.57 1.38 41.71
C THR A 350 15.65 1.54 43.24
N ASN A 351 14.57 2.01 43.87
CA ASN A 351 14.49 2.14 45.33
C ASN A 351 14.60 0.78 46.05
N ALA A 352 14.01 -0.28 45.49
CA ALA A 352 14.10 -1.64 46.06
C ALA A 352 15.50 -2.25 45.91
N HIS A 353 16.26 -1.85 44.90
CA HIS A 353 17.67 -2.24 44.71
C HIS A 353 18.66 -1.37 45.52
N GLY A 354 18.18 -0.36 46.25
CA GLY A 354 19.01 0.47 47.13
C GLY A 354 20.03 1.35 46.39
N LEU A 355 19.75 1.70 45.13
CA LEU A 355 20.53 2.64 44.32
C LEU A 355 19.94 4.05 44.34
#